data_AF-A0A838D4P8-F1
#
_entry.id   AF-A0A838D4P8-F1
#
_cell.length_a   1.000
_cell.length_b   1.000
_cell.length_c   1.000
_cell.angle_alpha   90.00
_cell.angle_beta   90.00
_cell.angle_gamma   90.00
#
_symmetry.space_group_name_H-M   'P 1'
#
loop_
_entity.id
_entity.type
_entity.pdbx_description
1 polymer ?
#
loop_
_entity_poly.entity_id
_entity_poly.type
_entity_poly.pdbx_seq_one_letter_code
_entity_poly.pdbx_strand_id
1 'polypeptide(L)'
;MSRVCISYSPVKINISKSLHIHMNSNSSNTVDNKKLEEFVIKAIGDLGSSLGSMMVILGDRLGLYKALSQFGPMTSEELAHNTNTAERYIREWLASQAAAGYL
;
A
#
# COMPACT_ATOMS: atom_id res chain seq x y z
N MET A 1 27.67 83.76 -27.61
CA MET A 1 27.27 83.97 -26.20
C MET A 1 25.80 83.59 -26.09
N SER A 2 25.31 82.62 -25.34
CA SER A 2 25.88 81.61 -24.43
C SER A 2 24.86 80.47 -24.38
N ARG A 3 25.29 79.22 -24.62
CA ARG A 3 24.43 78.04 -24.40
C ARG A 3 24.42 77.75 -22.90
N VAL A 4 23.25 77.78 -22.27
CA VAL A 4 23.07 77.33 -20.88
C VAL A 4 23.02 75.79 -20.90
N CYS A 5 24.10 75.15 -20.46
CA CYS A 5 24.15 73.72 -20.20
C CYS A 5 23.46 73.44 -18.87
N ILE A 6 22.26 72.85 -18.87
CA ILE A 6 21.69 72.28 -17.64
C ILE A 6 22.36 70.92 -17.42
N SER A 7 23.28 70.89 -16.47
CA SER A 7 23.92 69.67 -15.98
C SER A 7 22.90 68.85 -15.18
N TYR A 8 22.34 67.80 -15.78
CA TYR A 8 21.61 66.79 -15.02
C TYR A 8 22.63 65.85 -14.36
N SER A 9 22.74 65.94 -13.03
CA SER A 9 23.50 64.99 -12.23
C SER A 9 22.75 63.65 -12.16
N PRO A 10 23.36 62.50 -12.51
CA PRO A 10 22.65 61.23 -12.43
C PRO A 10 22.63 60.75 -10.98
N VAL A 11 21.44 60.71 -10.38
CA VAL A 11 21.21 59.92 -9.17
C VAL A 11 21.49 58.45 -9.51
N LYS A 12 22.58 57.88 -8.99
CA LYS A 12 22.85 56.44 -9.10
C LYS A 12 21.90 55.68 -8.19
N ILE A 13 20.67 55.44 -8.64
CA ILE A 13 19.81 54.43 -8.02
C ILE A 13 20.49 53.09 -8.28
N ASN A 14 21.05 52.49 -7.24
CA ASN A 14 21.65 51.17 -7.33
C ASN A 14 20.53 50.12 -7.40
N ILE A 15 20.04 49.87 -8.61
CA ILE A 15 18.96 48.91 -8.90
C ILE A 15 19.39 47.47 -8.54
N SER A 16 20.68 47.23 -8.25
CA SER A 16 21.21 45.92 -7.87
C SER A 16 20.62 45.35 -6.56
N LYS A 17 19.97 46.16 -5.71
CA LYS A 17 19.27 45.65 -4.50
C LYS A 17 17.78 45.32 -4.71
N SER A 18 17.23 45.56 -5.91
CA SER A 18 15.81 45.32 -6.22
C SER A 18 15.63 44.20 -7.24
N LEU A 19 16.36 43.10 -7.08
CA LEU A 19 16.08 41.84 -7.76
C LEU A 19 16.02 40.69 -6.74
N HIS A 20 15.20 40.85 -5.70
CA HIS A 20 14.63 39.69 -5.03
C HIS A 20 13.52 39.15 -5.93
N ILE A 21 13.88 38.36 -6.94
CA ILE A 21 12.94 37.39 -7.49
C ILE A 21 12.71 36.38 -6.36
N HIS A 22 11.65 36.57 -5.58
CA HIS A 22 11.05 35.47 -4.83
C HIS A 22 10.43 34.53 -5.87
N MET A 23 11.23 33.61 -6.38
CA MET A 23 10.69 32.45 -7.10
C MET A 23 10.13 31.49 -6.04
N ASN A 24 9.02 31.87 -5.42
CA ASN A 24 8.26 31.00 -4.53
C ASN A 24 7.09 30.40 -5.33
N SER A 25 7.41 29.36 -6.09
CA SER A 25 6.48 28.48 -6.82
C SER A 25 7.32 27.29 -7.25
N ASN A 26 7.16 26.06 -6.76
CA ASN A 26 6.07 25.42 -6.05
C ASN A 26 6.69 24.46 -5.05
N SER A 27 6.12 24.35 -3.85
CA SER A 27 6.20 23.10 -3.10
C SER A 27 5.51 22.06 -3.97
N SER A 28 6.28 21.37 -4.81
CA SER A 28 5.77 20.21 -5.49
C SER A 28 5.39 19.24 -4.38
N ASN A 29 4.07 19.03 -4.18
CA ASN A 29 3.54 17.87 -3.48
C ASN A 29 3.90 16.62 -4.31
N THR A 30 5.19 16.39 -4.53
CA THR A 30 5.73 15.23 -5.21
C THR A 30 5.69 14.11 -4.21
N VAL A 31 4.75 13.20 -4.43
CA VAL A 31 4.69 11.93 -3.72
C VAL A 31 6.05 11.23 -3.86
N ASP A 32 6.61 10.82 -2.72
CA ASP A 32 7.80 9.99 -2.67
C ASP A 32 7.41 8.57 -3.09
N ASN A 33 7.72 8.20 -4.33
CA ASN A 33 7.35 6.90 -4.90
C ASN A 33 7.90 5.72 -4.08
N LYS A 34 9.08 5.87 -3.45
CA LYS A 34 9.65 4.81 -2.62
C LYS A 34 8.80 4.58 -1.36
N LYS A 35 8.42 5.66 -0.68
CA LYS A 35 7.52 5.58 0.49
C LYS A 35 6.14 5.05 0.12
N LEU A 36 5.65 5.40 -1.07
CA LEU A 36 4.39 4.87 -1.59
C LEU A 36 4.47 3.37 -1.82
N GLU A 37 5.52 2.87 -2.48
CA GLU A 37 5.74 1.44 -2.72
C GLU A 37 5.85 0.66 -1.39
N GLU A 38 6.65 1.15 -0.44
CA GLU A 38 6.77 0.56 0.90
C GLU A 38 5.41 0.49 1.61
N PHE A 39 4.63 1.57 1.54
CA PHE A 39 3.30 1.61 2.13
C PHE A 39 2.34 0.64 1.46
N VAL A 40 2.35 0.53 0.12
CA VAL A 40 1.51 -0.41 -0.63
C VAL A 40 1.83 -1.86 -0.25
N ILE A 41 3.12 -2.21 -0.18
CA ILE A 41 3.54 -3.56 0.25
C ILE A 41 3.04 -3.85 1.66
N LYS A 42 3.19 -2.89 2.58
CA LYS A 42 2.70 -3.03 3.96
C LYS A 42 1.18 -3.22 3.99
N ALA A 43 0.42 -2.37 3.29
CA ALA A 43 -1.04 -2.43 3.28
C ALA A 43 -1.55 -3.76 2.71
N ILE A 44 -0.93 -4.26 1.63
CA ILE A 44 -1.25 -5.58 1.07
C ILE A 44 -0.91 -6.69 2.07
N GLY A 45 0.22 -6.59 2.78
CA GLY A 45 0.58 -7.52 3.84
C GLY A 45 -0.43 -7.55 4.99
N ASP A 46 -0.92 -6.39 5.42
CA ASP A 46 -1.93 -6.27 6.49
C ASP A 46 -3.28 -6.88 6.05
N LEU A 47 -3.70 -6.62 4.80
CA LEU A 47 -4.91 -7.22 4.22
C LEU A 47 -4.79 -8.74 4.08
N GLY A 48 -3.65 -9.22 3.54
CA GLY A 48 -3.37 -10.65 3.41
C GLY A 48 -3.37 -11.36 4.76
N SER A 49 -2.76 -10.75 5.78
CA SER A 49 -2.75 -11.27 7.16
C SER A 49 -4.16 -11.33 7.75
N SER A 50 -4.99 -10.31 7.49
CA SER A 50 -6.38 -10.27 7.97
C SER A 50 -7.23 -11.37 7.34
N LEU A 51 -7.16 -11.52 6.01
CA LEU A 51 -7.88 -12.57 5.28
C LEU A 51 -7.39 -13.97 5.66
N GLY A 52 -6.07 -14.16 5.80
CA GLY A 52 -5.48 -15.41 6.25
C GLY A 52 -5.97 -15.80 7.65
N SER A 53 -6.03 -14.84 8.57
CA SER A 53 -6.56 -15.07 9.93
C SER A 53 -8.02 -15.50 9.91
N MET A 54 -8.84 -14.90 9.04
CA MET A 54 -10.24 -15.31 8.86
C MET A 54 -10.36 -16.75 8.35
N MET A 55 -9.49 -17.18 7.43
CA MET A 55 -9.50 -18.56 6.92
C MET A 55 -9.13 -19.60 7.98
N VAL A 56 -8.21 -19.26 8.89
CA VAL A 56 -7.86 -20.12 10.04
C VAL A 56 -9.05 -20.24 10.99
N ILE A 57 -9.69 -19.13 11.35
CA ILE A 57 -10.89 -19.15 12.21
C ILE A 57 -12.02 -19.95 11.55
N LEU A 58 -12.21 -19.82 10.24
CA LEU A 58 -13.21 -20.59 9.50
C LEU A 58 -12.95 -22.09 9.60
N GLY A 59 -11.69 -22.52 9.41
CA GLY A 59 -11.29 -23.92 9.53
C GLY A 59 -11.55 -24.49 10.93
N ASP A 60 -11.28 -23.72 11.98
CA ASP A 60 -11.55 -24.10 13.37
C ASP A 60 -13.06 -24.23 13.63
N ARG A 61 -13.85 -23.21 13.27
CA ARG A 61 -15.30 -23.20 13.54
C ARG A 61 -16.07 -24.27 12.76
N LEU A 62 -15.60 -24.64 11.57
CA LEU A 62 -16.16 -25.72 10.77
C LEU A 62 -15.61 -27.11 11.17
N GLY A 63 -14.64 -27.18 12.09
CA GLY A 63 -14.04 -28.43 12.53
C GLY A 63 -13.11 -29.09 11.50
N LEU A 64 -12.65 -28.36 10.49
CA LEU A 64 -11.82 -28.90 9.40
C LEU A 64 -10.47 -29.38 9.91
N TYR A 65 -9.78 -28.55 10.72
CA TYR A 65 -8.50 -28.94 11.31
C TYR A 65 -8.64 -30.14 12.24
N LYS A 66 -9.74 -30.22 13.00
CA LYS A 66 -10.02 -31.36 13.88
C LYS A 66 -10.21 -32.64 13.07
N ALA A 67 -10.98 -32.58 11.98
CA ALA A 67 -11.18 -33.72 11.09
C ALA A 67 -9.86 -34.18 10.45
N LEU A 68 -9.06 -33.25 9.91
CA LEU A 68 -7.74 -33.55 9.35
C LEU A 68 -6.79 -34.16 10.39
N SER A 69 -6.78 -33.64 11.62
CA SER A 69 -5.99 -34.20 12.72
C SER A 69 -6.47 -35.59 13.16
N GLN A 70 -7.76 -35.87 13.09
CA GLN A 70 -8.35 -37.13 13.57
C GLN A 70 -8.23 -38.26 12.55
N PHE A 71 -8.46 -37.96 11.27
CA PHE A 71 -8.55 -38.97 10.22
C PHE A 71 -7.33 -38.98 9.28
N GLY A 72 -6.44 -37.99 9.38
CA GLY A 72 -5.23 -37.90 8.56
C GLY A 72 -5.47 -37.31 7.16
N PRO A 73 -4.51 -37.50 6.23
CA PRO A 73 -4.66 -37.04 4.85
C PRO A 73 -5.92 -37.60 4.19
N MET A 74 -6.72 -36.73 3.57
CA MET A 74 -7.98 -37.10 2.93
C MET A 74 -8.28 -36.17 1.74
N THR A 75 -9.21 -36.59 0.90
CA THR A 75 -9.72 -35.82 -0.23
C THR A 75 -10.66 -34.70 0.23
N SER A 76 -10.93 -33.73 -0.65
CA SER A 76 -11.93 -32.67 -0.42
C SER A 76 -13.32 -33.23 -0.14
N GLU A 77 -13.68 -34.30 -0.86
CA GLU A 77 -14.95 -35.00 -0.78
C GLU A 77 -15.11 -35.68 0.59
N GLU A 78 -14.08 -36.37 1.07
CA GLU A 78 -14.07 -37.01 2.38
C GLU A 78 -14.13 -35.99 3.52
N LEU A 79 -13.36 -34.90 3.43
CA LEU A 79 -13.39 -33.84 4.44
C LEU A 79 -14.76 -33.17 4.50
N ALA A 80 -15.36 -32.90 3.35
CA ALA A 80 -16.68 -32.30 3.27
C ALA A 80 -17.76 -33.21 3.89
N HIS A 81 -17.69 -34.51 3.60
CA HIS A 81 -18.58 -35.50 4.20
C HIS A 81 -18.42 -35.55 5.73
N ASN A 82 -17.18 -35.64 6.23
CA ASN A 82 -16.89 -35.75 7.66
C ASN A 82 -17.26 -34.49 8.47
N THR A 83 -17.34 -33.34 7.82
CA THR A 83 -17.62 -32.05 8.47
C THR A 83 -19.01 -31.52 8.16
N ASN A 84 -19.82 -32.26 7.39
CA ASN A 84 -21.14 -31.85 6.91
C ASN A 84 -21.12 -30.47 6.24
N THR A 85 -20.16 -30.29 5.33
CA THR A 85 -19.98 -29.06 4.56
C THR A 85 -20.10 -29.33 3.06
N ALA A 86 -20.27 -28.27 2.27
CA ALA A 86 -20.34 -28.38 0.83
C ALA A 86 -18.92 -28.50 0.23
N GLU A 87 -18.69 -29.61 -0.46
CA GLU A 87 -17.39 -30.00 -1.02
C GLU A 87 -16.71 -28.89 -1.82
N ARG A 88 -17.45 -28.18 -2.68
CA ARG A 88 -16.88 -27.11 -3.49
C ARG A 88 -16.14 -26.07 -2.65
N TYR A 89 -16.70 -25.66 -1.50
CA TYR A 89 -16.06 -24.67 -0.62
C TYR A 89 -14.87 -25.25 0.13
N ILE A 90 -14.93 -26.54 0.48
CA ILE A 90 -13.81 -27.23 1.13
C ILE A 90 -12.62 -27.33 0.18
N ARG A 91 -12.84 -27.60 -1.10
CA ARG A 91 -11.78 -27.61 -2.11
C ARG A 91 -11.07 -26.25 -2.23
N GLU A 92 -11.83 -25.16 -2.31
CA GLU A 92 -11.24 -23.81 -2.36
C GLU A 92 -10.49 -23.47 -1.06
N TRP A 93 -11.03 -23.87 0.10
CA TRP A 93 -10.37 -23.66 1.39
C TRP A 93 -9.06 -24.45 1.48
N LEU A 94 -9.05 -25.73 1.09
CA LEU A 94 -7.84 -26.56 1.07
C LEU A 94 -6.76 -25.97 0.15
N ALA A 95 -7.14 -25.48 -1.04
CA ALA A 95 -6.21 -24.81 -1.94
C ALA A 95 -5.59 -23.54 -1.30
N SER A 96 -6.41 -22.74 -0.61
CA SER A 96 -5.94 -21.57 0.14
C SER A 96 -4.97 -21.94 1.26
N GLN A 97 -5.26 -23.00 2.02
CA GLN A 97 -4.40 -23.44 3.13
C GLN A 97 -3.06 -24.02 2.64
N ALA A 98 -3.08 -24.79 1.55
CA ALA A 98 -1.87 -25.32 0.92
C ALA A 98 -0.99 -24.18 0.37
N ALA A 99 -1.59 -23.18 -0.29
CA ALA A 99 -0.86 -22.01 -0.77
C ALA A 99 -0.24 -21.17 0.37
N ALA A 100 -0.89 -21.16 1.53
CA ALA A 100 -0.39 -20.51 2.74
C ALA A 100 0.61 -21.35 3.54
N GLY A 101 0.84 -22.62 3.17
CA GLY A 101 1.79 -23.53 3.83
C GLY A 101 1.30 -24.14 5.14
N TYR A 102 -0.02 -24.18 5.37
CA TYR A 102 -0.61 -24.85 6.55
C TYR A 102 -0.85 -26.35 6.33
N LEU A 103 -0.96 -26.78 5.07
CA LEU A 103 -1.20 -28.17 4.64
C LEU A 103 -0.10 -28.63 3.69
#